data_AF-A0A7J6AUS5-F1
#
_entry.id   AF-A0A7J6AUS5-F1
#
_cell.length_a   1.000
_cell.length_b   1.000
_cell.length_c   1.000
_cell.angle_alpha   90.00
_cell.angle_beta   90.00
_cell.angle_gamma   90.00
#
_symmetry.space_group_name_H-M   'P 1'
#
loop_
_entity.id
_entity.type
_entity.pdbx_description
1 polymer ?
#
loop_
_entity_poly.entity_id
_entity_poly.type
_entity_poly.pdbx_seq_one_letter_code
_entity_poly.pdbx_strand_id
1 'polypeptide(L)'
;MEKKRSEVKELIRAQEKAELSRAERLLKQLEQEIADLKRRVTELEQLSHTHIHFLQSFQSLCVSPGSEDSPSFTVNQHLSFNGVRKPLSDLKQQAKQIAAEVQMILPSELKSREDFLQYFCYLTLDPNTVH
;
A
#
# COMPACT_ATOMS: atom_id res chain seq x y z
N MET A 1 -74.23 -20.24 -3.71
CA MET A 1 -73.64 -19.38 -2.66
C MET A 1 -72.40 -20.03 -2.04
N GLU A 2 -72.43 -21.32 -1.71
CA GLU A 2 -71.29 -22.08 -1.17
C GLU A 2 -69.98 -21.93 -1.96
N LYS A 3 -70.01 -22.10 -3.29
CA LYS A 3 -68.81 -22.04 -4.14
C LYS A 3 -68.09 -20.67 -4.09
N LYS A 4 -68.84 -19.57 -4.09
CA LYS A 4 -68.26 -18.23 -3.96
C LYS A 4 -67.62 -18.02 -2.58
N ARG A 5 -68.22 -18.57 -1.52
CA ARG A 5 -67.67 -18.50 -0.16
C ARG A 5 -66.36 -19.28 -0.04
N SER A 6 -66.27 -20.46 -0.64
CA SER A 6 -65.04 -21.25 -0.64
C SER A 6 -63.93 -20.54 -1.43
N GLU A 7 -64.24 -19.97 -2.59
CA GLU A 7 -63.27 -19.21 -3.41
C GLU A 7 -62.68 -18.02 -2.64
N VAL A 8 -63.52 -17.22 -1.98
CA VAL A 8 -63.07 -16.09 -1.14
C VAL A 8 -62.19 -16.57 0.02
N LYS A 9 -62.55 -17.69 0.67
CA LYS A 9 -61.76 -18.26 1.77
C LYS A 9 -60.37 -18.73 1.32
N GLU A 10 -60.27 -19.34 0.14
CA GLU A 10 -58.95 -19.74 -0.40
C GLU A 10 -58.11 -18.52 -0.80
N LEU A 11 -58.72 -17.46 -1.35
CA LEU A 11 -58.00 -16.21 -1.64
C LEU A 11 -57.42 -15.54 -0.39
N ILE A 12 -58.20 -15.50 0.71
CA ILE A 12 -57.72 -14.97 1.98
C ILE A 12 -56.52 -15.78 2.49
N ARG A 13 -56.60 -17.11 2.48
CA ARG A 13 -55.47 -17.97 2.91
C ARG A 13 -54.24 -17.81 2.02
N ALA A 14 -54.43 -17.64 0.71
CA ALA A 14 -53.33 -17.39 -0.21
C ALA A 14 -52.64 -16.06 0.10
N GLN A 15 -53.41 -15.00 0.38
CA GLN A 15 -52.88 -13.70 0.77
C GLN A 15 -52.14 -13.75 2.10
N GLU A 16 -52.74 -14.39 3.12
CA GLU A 16 -52.10 -14.58 4.43
C GLU A 16 -50.76 -15.30 4.31
N LYS A 17 -50.70 -16.37 3.52
CA LYS A 17 -49.47 -17.13 3.28
C LYS A 17 -48.41 -16.29 2.55
N ALA A 18 -48.83 -15.48 1.56
CA ALA A 18 -47.91 -14.61 0.82
C ALA A 18 -47.31 -13.52 1.71
N GLU A 19 -48.14 -12.87 2.54
CA GLU A 19 -47.68 -11.84 3.48
C GLU A 19 -46.81 -12.43 4.59
N LEU A 20 -47.15 -13.60 5.12
CA LEU A 20 -46.32 -14.30 6.10
C LEU A 20 -44.94 -14.63 5.53
N SER A 21 -44.87 -15.18 4.31
CA SER A 21 -43.59 -15.45 3.63
C SER A 21 -42.77 -14.17 3.40
N ARG A 22 -43.43 -13.06 3.08
CA ARG A 22 -42.77 -11.76 2.94
C ARG A 22 -42.19 -11.26 4.27
N ALA A 23 -42.97 -11.35 5.33
CA ALA A 23 -42.54 -10.96 6.68
C ALA A 23 -41.36 -11.80 7.17
N GLU A 24 -41.40 -13.13 6.98
CA GLU A 24 -40.30 -14.03 7.32
C GLU A 24 -39.01 -13.70 6.56
N ARG A 25 -39.12 -13.34 5.27
CA ARG A 25 -37.95 -12.94 4.48
C ARG A 25 -37.34 -11.64 5.01
N LEU A 26 -38.17 -10.66 5.35
CA LEU A 26 -37.72 -9.40 5.91
C LEU A 26 -37.06 -9.59 7.28
N LEU A 27 -37.65 -10.45 8.12
CA LEU A 27 -37.08 -10.79 9.43
C LEU A 27 -35.67 -11.39 9.29
N LYS A 28 -35.51 -12.38 8.41
CA LYS A 28 -34.20 -13.00 8.12
C LYS A 28 -33.17 -11.98 7.62
N GLN A 29 -33.59 -11.04 6.78
CA GLN A 29 -32.70 -9.98 6.31
C GLN A 29 -32.25 -9.07 7.46
N LEU A 30 -33.16 -8.65 8.33
CA LEU A 30 -32.83 -7.82 9.49
C LEU A 30 -31.90 -8.54 10.48
N GLU A 31 -32.13 -9.83 10.73
CA GLU A 31 -31.26 -10.65 11.58
C GLU A 31 -29.83 -10.70 11.01
N GLN A 32 -29.70 -10.86 9.70
CA GLN A 32 -28.40 -10.85 9.01
C GLN A 32 -27.72 -9.47 9.10
N GLU A 33 -28.45 -8.38 8.86
CA GLU A 33 -27.93 -7.01 8.96
C GLU A 33 -27.43 -6.69 10.37
N ILE A 34 -28.17 -7.13 11.41
CA ILE A 34 -27.75 -6.99 12.82
C ILE A 34 -26.45 -7.76 13.08
N ALA A 35 -26.34 -8.99 12.58
CA ALA A 35 -25.14 -9.81 12.75
C ALA A 35 -23.92 -9.17 12.06
N ASP A 36 -24.09 -8.67 10.83
CA ASP A 36 -23.03 -7.99 10.09
C ASP A 36 -22.60 -6.68 10.77
N LEU A 37 -23.55 -5.92 11.33
CA LEU A 37 -23.25 -4.70 12.04
C LEU A 37 -22.47 -4.98 13.34
N LYS A 38 -22.87 -6.01 14.10
CA LYS A 38 -22.13 -6.46 15.29
C LYS A 38 -20.70 -6.87 14.93
N ARG A 39 -20.50 -7.62 13.84
CA ARG A 39 -19.16 -7.99 13.36
C ARG A 39 -18.33 -6.75 13.05
N ARG A 40 -18.87 -5.78 12.29
CA ARG A 40 -18.16 -4.54 11.95
C ARG A 40 -17.79 -3.71 13.18
N VAL A 41 -18.67 -3.65 14.19
CA VAL A 41 -18.35 -2.98 15.46
C VAL A 41 -17.15 -3.64 16.13
N THR A 42 -17.13 -4.98 16.22
CA THR A 42 -15.99 -5.68 16.83
C THR A 42 -14.69 -5.51 16.05
N GLU A 43 -14.74 -5.51 14.71
CA GLU A 43 -13.58 -5.26 13.86
C GLU A 43 -13.04 -3.83 14.04
N LEU A 44 -13.94 -2.83 14.13
CA LEU A 44 -13.58 -1.44 14.37
C LEU A 44 -13.01 -1.21 15.77
N GLU A 45 -13.57 -1.85 16.80
CA GLU A 45 -13.04 -1.80 18.17
C GLU A 45 -11.64 -2.39 18.23
N GLN A 46 -11.40 -3.53 17.57
CA GLN A 46 -10.07 -4.13 17.50
C GLN A 46 -9.07 -3.21 16.78
N LEU A 47 -9.44 -2.65 15.63
CA LEU A 47 -8.59 -1.72 14.88
C LEU A 47 -8.31 -0.45 15.70
N SER A 48 -9.31 0.11 16.37
CA SER A 48 -9.15 1.26 17.26
C SER A 48 -8.15 0.93 18.38
N HIS A 49 -8.31 -0.22 19.03
CA HIS A 49 -7.42 -0.65 20.09
C HIS A 49 -5.97 -0.80 19.61
N THR A 50 -5.73 -1.41 18.44
CA THR A 50 -4.36 -1.56 17.90
C THR A 50 -3.75 -0.23 17.49
N HIS A 51 -4.51 0.66 16.86
CA HIS A 51 -3.99 1.95 16.38
C HIS A 51 -3.75 2.92 17.52
N ILE A 52 -4.66 3.00 18.50
CA ILE A 52 -4.46 3.80 19.71
C ILE A 52 -3.27 3.26 20.50
N HIS A 53 -3.19 1.94 20.71
CA HIS A 53 -2.05 1.34 21.40
C HIS A 53 -0.74 1.58 20.65
N PHE A 54 -0.73 1.51 19.32
CA PHE A 54 0.42 1.86 18.50
C PHE A 54 0.83 3.32 18.70
N LEU A 55 -0.11 4.26 18.65
CA LEU A 55 0.17 5.69 18.86
C LEU A 55 0.70 5.97 20.28
N GLN A 56 0.09 5.35 21.30
CA GLN A 56 0.54 5.46 22.69
C GLN A 56 1.94 4.86 22.87
N SER A 57 2.17 3.64 22.36
CA SER A 57 3.48 2.97 22.42
C SER A 57 4.55 3.77 21.68
N PHE A 58 4.24 4.28 20.50
CA PHE A 58 5.14 5.14 19.72
C PHE A 58 5.46 6.43 20.47
N GLN A 59 4.47 7.07 21.10
CA GLN A 59 4.69 8.24 21.95
C GLN A 59 5.60 7.91 23.15
N SER A 60 5.38 6.80 23.84
CA SER A 60 6.24 6.35 24.94
C SER A 60 7.68 6.06 24.48
N LEU A 61 7.87 5.52 23.28
CA LEU A 61 9.20 5.31 22.68
C LEU A 61 9.88 6.61 22.25
N CYS A 62 9.11 7.67 21.96
CA CYS A 62 9.63 8.97 21.56
C CYS A 62 9.93 9.91 22.74
N VAL A 63 9.41 9.65 23.94
CA VAL A 63 9.67 10.46 25.14
C VAL A 63 10.85 9.88 25.91
N SER A 64 11.98 10.59 25.89
CA SER A 64 13.16 10.27 26.71
C SER A 64 12.80 10.34 28.21
N PRO A 65 13.31 9.43 29.08
CA PRO A 65 13.00 9.43 30.50
C PRO A 65 13.71 10.60 31.18
N GLY A 66 13.04 11.75 31.27
CA GLY A 66 13.62 12.93 31.91
C GLY A 66 12.85 14.21 31.63
N SER A 67 11.60 14.30 32.08
CA SER A 67 10.99 15.58 32.45
C SER A 67 9.70 15.30 33.21
N GLU A 68 9.68 15.62 34.50
CA GLU A 68 8.46 15.71 35.29
C GLU A 68 7.67 16.97 34.87
N ASP A 69 6.34 16.91 35.01
CA ASP A 69 5.34 17.98 34.88
C ASP A 69 4.59 18.18 33.53
N SER A 70 3.52 17.39 33.38
CA SER A 70 2.21 17.73 32.77
C SER A 70 2.06 17.85 31.22
N PRO A 71 0.87 17.53 30.65
CA PRO A 71 0.76 17.04 29.28
C PRO A 71 0.48 18.18 28.29
N SER A 72 1.49 18.58 27.52
CA SER A 72 1.26 19.28 26.27
C SER A 72 1.40 18.29 25.10
N PHE A 73 0.32 18.16 24.34
CA PHE A 73 0.37 17.66 22.98
C PHE A 73 1.37 18.52 22.21
N THR A 74 2.58 18.00 22.02
CA THR A 74 3.49 18.46 20.97
C THR A 74 4.09 17.20 20.40
N VAL A 75 3.50 16.73 19.29
CA VAL A 75 4.09 15.69 18.45
C VAL A 75 5.42 16.25 17.97
N ASN A 76 6.47 15.95 18.71
CA ASN A 76 7.82 16.36 18.39
C ASN A 76 8.25 15.50 17.19
N GLN A 77 7.96 15.99 15.98
CA GLN A 77 8.30 15.40 14.68
C GLN A 77 9.83 15.43 14.43
N HIS A 78 10.64 15.02 15.39
CA HIS A 78 12.09 15.05 15.26
C HIS A 78 12.64 13.72 14.69
N LEU A 79 11.95 13.13 13.70
CA LEU A 79 12.61 12.28 12.72
C LEU A 79 13.44 13.20 11.81
N SER A 80 14.56 13.66 12.36
CA SER A 80 15.47 14.55 11.68
C SER A 80 16.35 13.76 10.74
N PHE A 81 16.17 13.95 9.44
CA PHE A 81 17.08 13.44 8.41
C PHE A 81 18.42 14.19 8.37
N ASN A 82 18.73 15.05 9.35
CA ASN A 82 20.00 15.78 9.38
C ASN A 82 21.21 14.84 9.40
N GLY A 83 21.10 13.68 10.07
CA GLY A 83 22.17 12.68 10.11
C GLY A 83 22.47 12.02 8.76
N VAL A 84 21.49 11.92 7.86
CA VAL A 84 21.65 11.31 6.53
C VAL A 84 21.83 12.35 5.42
N ARG A 85 21.55 13.63 5.69
CA ARG A 85 21.64 14.71 4.69
C ARG A 85 23.05 14.87 4.13
N LYS A 86 24.07 14.86 5.00
CA LYS A 86 25.47 15.00 4.58
C LYS A 86 25.96 13.76 3.80
N PRO A 87 25.82 12.53 4.31
CA PRO A 87 26.16 11.32 3.53
C PRO A 87 25.47 11.25 2.17
N LEU A 88 24.19 11.64 2.08
CA LEU A 88 23.44 11.66 0.82
C LEU A 88 23.96 12.72 -0.16
N SER A 89 24.37 13.88 0.35
CA SER A 89 25.01 14.93 -0.47
C SER A 89 26.37 14.46 -1.00
N ASP A 90 27.16 13.80 -0.16
CA ASP A 90 28.49 13.28 -0.53
C ASP A 90 28.34 12.19 -1.61
N LEU A 91 27.40 11.25 -1.45
CA LEU A 91 27.06 10.24 -2.45
C LEU A 91 26.61 10.86 -3.78
N LYS A 92 25.76 11.90 -3.73
CA LYS A 92 25.32 12.62 -4.93
C LYS A 92 26.49 13.29 -5.66
N GLN A 93 27.46 13.83 -4.91
CA GLN A 93 28.65 14.44 -5.49
C GLN A 93 29.57 13.39 -6.13
N GLN A 94 29.80 12.26 -5.45
CA GLN A 94 30.58 11.14 -6.01
C GLN A 94 29.96 10.61 -7.31
N ALA A 95 28.63 10.42 -7.34
CA ALA A 95 27.94 9.98 -8.55
C ALA A 95 28.13 10.94 -9.73
N LYS A 96 28.08 12.26 -9.48
CA LYS A 96 28.36 13.27 -10.52
C LYS A 96 29.80 13.23 -11.00
N GLN A 97 30.76 13.00 -10.10
CA GLN A 97 32.16 12.93 -10.45
C GLN A 97 32.46 11.69 -11.31
N ILE A 98 31.91 10.54 -10.94
CA ILE A 98 32.00 9.31 -11.75
C ILE A 98 31.38 9.53 -13.13
N ALA A 99 30.22 10.17 -13.22
CA ALA A 99 29.59 10.47 -14.51
C ALA A 99 30.46 11.38 -15.39
N ALA A 100 31.12 12.39 -14.80
CA ALA A 100 32.04 13.27 -15.50
C ALA A 100 33.33 12.56 -15.94
N GLU A 101 33.89 11.69 -15.10
CA GLU A 101 35.07 10.89 -15.43
C GLU A 101 34.77 9.90 -16.57
N VAL A 102 33.62 9.23 -16.53
CA VAL A 102 33.15 8.38 -17.64
C VAL A 102 32.99 9.19 -18.93
N GLN A 103 32.45 10.41 -18.85
CA GLN A 103 32.32 11.31 -19.99
C GLN A 103 33.69 11.77 -20.54
N MET A 104 34.72 11.85 -19.70
CA MET A 104 36.08 12.25 -20.09
C MET A 104 36.90 11.08 -20.66
N ILE A 105 36.67 9.86 -20.17
CA ILE A 105 37.29 8.63 -20.67
C ILE A 105 36.69 8.22 -22.02
N LEU A 106 35.41 8.52 -22.26
CA LEU A 106 34.83 8.45 -23.60
C LEU A 106 35.41 9.61 -24.42
N PRO A 107 36.19 9.34 -25.49
CA PRO A 107 36.64 10.42 -26.35
C PRO A 107 35.42 11.17 -26.87
N SER A 108 35.37 12.49 -26.65
CA SER A 108 34.27 13.33 -27.15
C SER A 108 34.14 13.29 -28.68
N GLU A 109 35.11 12.71 -29.37
CA GLU A 109 35.20 12.56 -30.82
C GLU A 109 34.56 11.25 -31.32
N LEU A 110 34.33 10.25 -30.46
CA LEU A 110 33.71 8.99 -30.86
C LEU A 110 32.18 9.06 -30.70
N LYS A 111 31.52 9.84 -31.57
CA LYS A 111 30.05 10.04 -31.51
C LYS A 111 29.30 9.23 -32.55
N SER A 112 29.99 8.70 -33.55
CA SER A 112 29.45 7.91 -34.63
C SER A 112 30.10 6.53 -34.71
N ARG A 113 29.45 5.61 -35.43
CA ARG A 113 29.99 4.27 -35.68
C ARG A 113 31.29 4.34 -36.49
N GLU A 114 31.39 5.34 -37.36
CA GLU A 114 32.52 5.58 -38.25
C GLU A 114 33.77 5.98 -37.48
N ASP A 115 33.65 6.80 -36.42
CA ASP A 115 34.78 7.20 -35.57
C ASP A 115 35.41 5.99 -34.87
N PHE A 116 34.57 5.05 -34.40
CA PHE A 116 35.03 3.80 -33.78
C PHE A 116 35.76 2.89 -34.77
N LEU A 117 35.35 2.88 -36.04
CA LEU A 117 35.96 2.04 -37.08
C LEU A 117 37.38 2.51 -37.46
N GLN A 118 37.76 3.76 -37.17
CA GLN A 118 39.14 4.24 -37.41
C GLN A 118 40.18 3.51 -36.55
N TYR A 119 39.79 3.00 -35.39
CA TYR A 119 40.66 2.24 -34.49
C TYR A 119 40.63 0.73 -34.77
N PHE A 120 39.95 0.29 -35.83
CA PHE A 120 39.86 -1.12 -36.18
C PHE A 120 41.20 -1.63 -36.74
N CYS A 121 41.81 -2.59 -36.04
CA CYS A 121 42.97 -3.32 -36.51
C CYS A 121 42.54 -4.70 -37.01
N TYR A 122 42.91 -5.03 -38.25
CA TYR A 122 42.75 -6.39 -38.75
C TYR A 122 43.76 -7.29 -38.04
N LEU A 123 43.26 -8.17 -37.17
CA LEU A 123 44.06 -9.23 -36.60
C LEU A 123 44.35 -10.25 -37.72
N THR A 124 45.61 -10.28 -38.15
CA THR A 124 46.09 -11.35 -39.04
C THR A 124 46.72 -12.42 -38.17
N LEU A 125 46.29 -13.66 -38.37
CA LEU A 125 46.95 -14.82 -37.76
C LEU A 125 48.30 -14.99 -38.45
N ASP A 126 49.39 -14.98 -37.68
CA ASP A 126 50.72 -15.26 -38.20
C ASP A 126 50.73 -16.70 -38.76
N PRO A 127 51.03 -16.88 -40.06
CA PRO A 127 51.05 -18.20 -40.69
C PRO A 127 52.03 -19.18 -40.01
N ASN A 128 53.05 -18.68 -39.30
CA ASN A 128 54.04 -19.51 -38.62
C ASN A 128 53.55 -20.06 -37.27
N THR A 129 52.37 -19.64 -36.81
CA THR A 129 51.75 -20.16 -35.59
C THR A 129 50.87 -21.38 -35.83
N VAL A 130 50.78 -21.86 -37.07
CA VAL A 130 50.05 -23.10 -37.40
C VAL A 130 51.05 -24.26 -37.44
N HIS A 131 51.26 -24.88 -36.29
CA HIS A 131 51.72 -26.27 -36.16
C HIS A 131 50.96 -26.96 -35.04
#